data_AF-A0A7S1Q3D4-F1
#
_entry.id   AF-A0A7S1Q3D4-F1
#
_cell.length_a   1.000
_cell.length_b   1.000
_cell.length_c   1.000
_cell.angle_alpha   90.00
_cell.angle_beta   90.00
_cell.angle_gamma   90.00
#
_symmetry.space_group_name_H-M   'P 1'
#
loop_
_entity.id
_entity.type
_entity.pdbx_description
1 polymer ?
#
loop_
_entity_poly.entity_id
_entity_poly.type
_entity_poly.pdbx_seq_one_letter_code
_entity_poly.pdbx_strand_id
1 'polypeptide(L)'
;REQHAMPYTRGDRIPEPHSRRGRTQVASRSEGKSPVEDHFGKAQALEPEAMAKLKGGEMYEALNLFMEMKKEIAEAVYASGPGSPNYSMLMEASAAAQQNINFINTYLPYEFLME
;
A
#
# COMPACT_ATOMS: atom_id res chain seq x y z
N ARG A 1 -31.48 13.39 -39.71
CA ARG A 1 -31.52 11.97 -39.28
C ARG A 1 -31.08 11.13 -40.47
N GLU A 2 -29.78 10.93 -40.69
CA GLU A 2 -29.28 9.93 -41.65
C GLU A 2 -27.96 9.39 -41.09
N GLN A 3 -27.98 8.13 -40.63
CA GLN A 3 -26.79 7.38 -40.22
C GLN A 3 -26.45 6.46 -41.39
N HIS A 4 -25.34 6.73 -42.08
CA HIS A 4 -24.77 5.82 -43.06
C HIS A 4 -24.27 4.56 -42.35
N ALA A 5 -24.97 3.44 -42.52
CA ALA A 5 -24.52 2.13 -42.08
C ALA A 5 -23.49 1.59 -43.10
N MET A 6 -22.24 1.45 -42.68
CA MET A 6 -21.20 0.77 -43.47
C MET A 6 -21.54 -0.73 -43.55
N PRO A 7 -21.53 -1.37 -44.73
CA PRO A 7 -21.77 -2.81 -44.86
C PRO A 7 -20.51 -3.60 -44.45
N TYR A 8 -20.56 -4.32 -43.33
CA TYR A 8 -19.48 -5.22 -42.92
C TYR A 8 -19.49 -6.50 -43.76
N THR A 9 -18.32 -6.99 -44.17
CA THR A 9 -18.17 -8.18 -45.02
C THR A 9 -17.89 -9.42 -44.17
N ARG A 10 -18.25 -10.61 -44.68
CA ARG A 10 -18.12 -11.89 -43.95
C ARG A 10 -16.63 -12.19 -43.68
N GLY A 11 -16.21 -12.05 -42.42
CA GLY A 11 -14.81 -12.20 -42.00
C GLY A 11 -14.29 -11.02 -41.18
N ASP A 12 -14.98 -9.87 -41.21
CA ASP A 12 -14.63 -8.72 -40.40
C ASP A 12 -15.03 -8.95 -38.93
N ARG A 13 -14.09 -8.71 -38.00
CA ARG A 13 -14.40 -8.67 -36.56
C ARG A 13 -15.31 -7.47 -36.29
N ILE A 14 -16.58 -7.76 -36.01
CA ILE A 14 -17.55 -6.76 -35.53
C ILE A 14 -16.99 -6.14 -34.25
N PRO A 15 -16.79 -4.81 -34.18
CA PRO A 15 -16.35 -4.18 -32.95
C PRO A 15 -17.41 -4.38 -31.86
N GLU A 16 -17.03 -4.99 -30.74
CA GLU A 16 -17.94 -5.18 -29.61
C GLU A 16 -18.48 -3.81 -29.14
N PRO A 17 -19.82 -3.66 -29.00
CA PRO A 17 -20.46 -2.37 -28.76
C PRO A 17 -20.22 -1.82 -27.34
N HIS A 18 -19.33 -2.44 -26.57
CA HIS A 18 -19.01 -2.12 -25.18
C HIS A 18 -17.73 -1.27 -25.08
N SER A 19 -17.02 -1.05 -26.20
CA SER A 19 -15.78 -0.26 -26.23
C SER A 19 -15.98 1.25 -25.99
N ARG A 20 -17.20 1.69 -25.61
CA ARG A 20 -17.55 3.07 -25.27
C ARG A 20 -17.87 3.22 -23.78
N ARG A 21 -16.86 3.07 -22.93
CA ARG A 21 -16.73 3.60 -21.55
C ARG A 21 -15.28 3.28 -21.15
N GLY A 22 -14.30 4.13 -21.41
CA GLY A 22 -14.10 5.37 -20.67
C GLY A 22 -13.56 5.05 -19.27
N ARG A 23 -12.27 5.34 -19.04
CA ARG A 23 -11.42 5.04 -17.86
C ARG A 23 -10.94 3.58 -17.81
N THR A 24 -9.68 3.30 -18.09
CA THR A 24 -8.51 3.90 -17.44
C THR A 24 -7.50 4.30 -18.51
N GLN A 25 -7.31 5.61 -18.67
CA GLN A 25 -6.02 6.09 -19.14
C GLN A 25 -5.00 5.47 -18.19
N VAL A 26 -4.19 4.57 -18.73
CA VAL A 26 -2.91 4.23 -18.13
C VAL A 26 -2.15 5.54 -18.17
N ALA A 27 -2.30 6.35 -17.12
CA ALA A 27 -1.47 7.51 -16.92
C ALA A 27 -0.06 6.93 -16.94
N SER A 28 0.67 7.22 -18.02
CA SER A 28 2.10 7.08 -18.08
C SER A 28 2.62 7.73 -16.81
N ARG A 29 2.99 6.91 -15.81
CA ARG A 29 3.65 7.39 -14.60
C ARG A 29 4.99 7.92 -15.08
N SER A 30 5.01 9.22 -15.33
CA SER A 30 6.18 10.06 -15.43
C SER A 30 7.08 9.75 -14.24
N GLU A 31 8.23 9.12 -14.48
CA GLU A 31 9.48 9.19 -13.69
C GLU A 31 9.33 9.57 -12.22
N GLY A 32 8.46 8.85 -11.52
CA GLY A 32 8.06 9.10 -10.15
C GLY A 32 7.86 7.73 -9.54
N LYS A 33 8.60 7.46 -8.48
CA LYS A 33 8.60 6.21 -7.72
C LYS A 33 7.16 5.70 -7.54
N SER A 34 6.98 4.38 -7.63
CA SER A 34 5.66 3.81 -7.42
C SER A 34 5.17 4.23 -6.03
N PRO A 35 3.89 4.61 -5.82
CA PRO A 35 3.37 4.92 -4.49
C PRO A 35 3.68 3.82 -3.47
N VAL A 36 3.71 2.57 -3.94
CA VAL A 36 4.14 1.41 -3.14
C VAL A 36 5.59 1.55 -2.67
N GLU A 37 6.50 1.96 -3.55
CA GLU A 37 7.92 2.17 -3.23
C GLU A 37 8.12 3.39 -2.33
N ASP A 38 7.32 4.45 -2.50
CA ASP A 38 7.39 5.64 -1.64
C ASP A 38 6.96 5.32 -0.21
N HIS A 39 5.81 4.69 -0.02
CA HIS A 39 5.31 4.31 1.30
C HIS A 39 6.19 3.22 1.95
N PHE A 40 6.64 2.24 1.17
CA PHE A 40 7.55 1.21 1.68
C PHE A 40 8.93 1.78 2.05
N GLY A 41 9.46 2.71 1.25
CA GLY A 41 10.73 3.38 1.54
C GLY A 41 10.67 4.23 2.81
N LYS A 42 9.55 4.92 3.06
CA LYS A 42 9.31 5.61 4.33
C LYS A 42 9.24 4.65 5.51
N ALA A 43 8.51 3.54 5.37
CA ALA A 43 8.43 2.52 6.41
C ALA A 43 9.83 1.94 6.76
N GLN A 44 10.66 1.67 5.75
CA GLN A 44 12.04 1.19 5.97
C GLN A 44 12.94 2.22 6.68
N ALA A 45 12.72 3.52 6.47
CA ALA A 45 13.48 4.55 7.16
C ALA A 45 13.09 4.69 8.64
N LEU A 46 11.84 4.41 8.99
CA LEU A 46 11.32 4.48 10.36
C LEU A 46 11.77 3.30 11.24
N GLU A 47 12.03 2.13 10.65
CA GLU A 47 12.45 0.93 11.39
C GLU A 47 13.73 1.14 12.24
N PRO A 48 14.86 1.63 11.70
CA PRO A 48 16.06 1.84 12.50
C PRO A 48 15.88 2.92 13.58
N GLU A 49 15.04 3.92 13.32
CA GLU A 49 14.72 4.97 14.29
C GLU A 49 13.90 4.41 15.45
N ALA A 50 12.86 3.63 15.16
CA ALA A 50 12.05 2.94 16.17
C ALA A 50 12.90 1.99 17.02
N MET A 51 13.82 1.26 16.40
CA MET A 51 14.74 0.35 17.09
C MET A 51 15.77 1.09 17.96
N ALA A 52 16.26 2.26 17.52
CA ALA A 52 17.13 3.11 18.33
C ALA A 52 16.41 3.62 19.58
N LYS A 53 15.16 4.06 19.44
CA LYS A 53 14.30 4.51 20.55
C LYS A 53 14.01 3.40 21.54
N LEU A 54 13.74 2.19 21.04
CA LEU A 54 13.52 1.01 21.87
C LEU A 54 14.78 0.62 22.68
N LYS A 55 15.97 0.70 22.06
CA LYS A 55 17.25 0.50 22.77
C LYS A 55 17.54 1.60 23.80
N GLY A 56 17.07 2.82 23.55
CA GLY A 56 17.16 3.95 24.46
C GLY A 56 16.20 3.90 25.65
N GLY A 57 15.27 2.94 25.66
CA GLY A 57 14.23 2.83 26.70
C GLY A 57 13.03 3.75 26.49
N GLU A 58 12.97 4.47 25.37
CA GLU A 58 11.89 5.39 24.99
C GLU A 58 10.74 4.61 24.33
N MET A 59 10.07 3.77 25.14
CA MET A 59 9.07 2.79 24.65
C MET A 59 7.86 3.44 23.94
N TYR A 60 7.41 4.61 24.38
CA TYR A 60 6.30 5.33 23.74
C TYR A 60 6.67 5.88 22.37
N GLU A 61 7.85 6.45 22.25
CA GLU A 61 8.33 6.98 20.97
C GLU A 61 8.58 5.84 19.99
N ALA A 62 9.16 4.73 20.46
CA ALA A 62 9.27 3.51 19.67
C ALA A 62 7.90 2.99 19.21
N LEU A 63 6.90 2.95 20.11
CA LEU A 63 5.54 2.51 19.78
C LEU A 63 4.91 3.40 18.69
N ASN A 64 5.02 4.72 18.84
CA ASN A 64 4.49 5.68 17.86
C ASN A 64 5.14 5.48 16.48
N LEU A 65 6.46 5.31 16.43
CA LEU A 65 7.18 5.06 15.17
C LEU A 65 6.79 3.72 14.55
N PHE A 66 6.58 2.66 15.34
CA PHE A 66 6.08 1.39 14.81
C PHE A 66 4.63 1.47 14.32
N MET A 67 3.78 2.27 14.98
CA MET A 67 2.42 2.53 14.50
C MET A 67 2.41 3.30 13.18
N GLU A 68 3.28 4.30 13.03
CA GLU A 68 3.45 5.06 11.80
C GLU A 68 3.99 4.18 10.66
N MET A 69 5.00 3.34 10.96
CA MET A 69 5.52 2.35 10.02
C MET A 69 4.41 1.38 9.55
N LYS A 70 3.57 0.89 10.47
CA LYS A 70 2.44 0.02 10.13
C LYS A 70 1.42 0.74 9.25
N LYS A 71 1.17 2.03 9.48
CA LYS A 71 0.26 2.85 8.66
C LYS A 71 0.80 2.99 7.23
N GLU A 72 2.07 3.33 7.07
CA GLU A 72 2.72 3.45 5.76
C GLU A 72 2.70 2.11 5.00
N ILE A 73 2.94 0.98 5.69
CA ILE A 73 2.80 -0.36 5.09
C ILE A 73 1.35 -0.62 4.65
N ALA A 74 0.35 -0.25 5.45
CA ALA A 74 -1.05 -0.42 5.08
C ALA A 74 -1.43 0.41 3.83
N GLU A 75 -0.90 1.63 3.71
CA GLU A 75 -1.06 2.47 2.52
C GLU A 75 -0.37 1.84 1.29
N ALA A 76 0.82 1.25 1.48
CA ALA A 76 1.50 0.49 0.43
C ALA A 76 0.71 -0.75 -0.01
N VAL A 77 0.13 -1.51 0.93
CA VAL A 77 -0.73 -2.68 0.63
C VAL A 77 -1.97 -2.27 -0.15
N TYR A 78 -2.62 -1.17 0.26
CA TYR A 78 -3.78 -0.63 -0.45
C TYR A 78 -3.43 -0.20 -1.88
N ALA A 79 -2.25 0.37 -2.08
CA ALA A 79 -1.77 0.79 -3.39
C ALA A 79 -1.32 -0.38 -4.29
N SER A 80 -0.80 -1.47 -3.73
CA SER A 80 -0.30 -2.61 -4.50
C SER A 80 -1.40 -3.61 -4.86
N GLY A 81 -2.40 -3.79 -4.00
CA GLY A 81 -3.51 -4.73 -4.21
C GLY A 81 -3.08 -6.22 -4.24
N PRO A 82 -4.03 -7.15 -4.05
CA PRO A 82 -3.74 -8.58 -3.81
C PRO A 82 -3.16 -9.35 -5.00
N GLY A 83 -3.15 -8.76 -6.20
CA GLY A 83 -2.56 -9.36 -7.41
C GLY A 83 -1.15 -8.86 -7.74
N SER A 84 -0.60 -7.94 -6.94
CA SER A 84 0.75 -7.42 -7.19
C SER A 84 1.83 -8.36 -6.66
N PRO A 85 3.01 -8.38 -7.31
CA PRO A 85 4.14 -9.21 -6.86
C PRO A 85 4.64 -8.85 -5.46
N ASN A 86 4.43 -7.61 -5.02
CA ASN A 86 4.91 -7.12 -3.73
C ASN A 86 3.92 -7.35 -2.58
N TYR A 87 2.71 -7.84 -2.86
CA TYR A 87 1.65 -7.96 -1.85
C TYR A 87 2.04 -8.90 -0.70
N SER A 88 2.63 -10.06 -0.99
CA SER A 88 3.08 -11.02 0.03
C SER A 88 4.14 -10.40 0.95
N MET A 89 5.12 -9.72 0.37
CA MET A 89 6.19 -9.02 1.09
C MET A 89 5.61 -7.93 2.01
N LEU A 90 4.66 -7.13 1.53
CA LEU A 90 4.05 -6.07 2.33
C LEU A 90 3.18 -6.63 3.47
N MET A 91 2.50 -7.76 3.24
CA MET A 91 1.74 -8.46 4.28
C MET A 91 2.66 -9.03 5.36
N GLU A 92 3.81 -9.58 4.98
CA GLU A 92 4.83 -10.06 5.91
C GLU A 92 5.44 -8.91 6.73
N ALA A 93 5.77 -7.80 6.09
CA ALA A 93 6.27 -6.60 6.76
C ALA A 93 5.24 -6.04 7.76
N SER A 94 3.95 -6.04 7.40
CA SER A 94 2.85 -5.64 8.30
C SER A 94 2.75 -6.55 9.53
N ALA A 95 2.92 -7.87 9.33
CA ALA A 95 2.92 -8.82 10.43
C ALA A 95 4.11 -8.60 11.38
N ALA A 96 5.30 -8.35 10.84
CA ALA A 96 6.50 -8.05 11.63
C ALA A 96 6.33 -6.76 12.45
N ALA A 97 5.80 -5.69 11.83
CA ALA A 97 5.48 -4.44 12.51
C ALA A 97 4.51 -4.67 13.69
N GLN A 98 3.48 -5.50 13.49
CA GLN A 98 2.52 -5.83 14.53
C GLN A 98 3.14 -6.63 15.68
N GLN A 99 4.07 -7.55 15.39
CA GLN A 99 4.79 -8.29 16.43
C GLN A 99 5.61 -7.34 17.32
N ASN A 100 6.29 -6.36 16.72
CA ASN A 100 7.06 -5.36 17.48
C ASN A 100 6.15 -4.49 18.36
N ILE A 101 4.99 -4.08 17.84
CA ILE A 101 3.97 -3.36 18.63
C ILE A 101 3.49 -4.20 19.82
N ASN A 102 3.15 -5.47 19.58
CA ASN A 102 2.70 -6.38 20.64
C ASN A 102 3.78 -6.59 21.71
N PHE A 103 5.04 -6.71 21.29
CA PHE A 103 6.17 -6.82 22.19
C PHE A 103 6.24 -5.61 23.12
N ILE A 104 6.24 -4.39 22.58
CA ILE A 104 6.27 -3.15 23.37
C ILE A 104 5.07 -3.07 24.32
N ASN A 105 3.87 -3.37 23.83
CA ASN A 105 2.66 -3.38 24.65
C ASN A 105 2.72 -4.36 25.83
N THR A 106 3.52 -5.42 25.73
CA THR A 106 3.73 -6.36 26.85
C THR A 106 4.58 -5.76 27.97
N TYR A 107 5.46 -4.80 27.65
CA TYR A 107 6.30 -4.11 28.63
C TYR A 107 5.65 -2.85 29.20
N LEU A 108 4.60 -2.32 28.58
CA LEU A 108 3.86 -1.18 29.08
C LEU A 108 2.88 -1.64 30.18
N PRO A 109 2.98 -1.10 31.41
CA PRO A 109 2.00 -1.39 32.46
C PRO A 109 0.60 -0.98 32.01
N TYR A 110 -0.41 -1.79 32.33
CA TYR A 110 -1.83 -1.53 32.03
C TYR A 110 -2.32 -0.15 32.48
N GLU A 111 -1.67 0.46 33.49
CA GLU A 111 -2.00 1.80 33.98
C GLU A 111 -1.84 2.90 32.93
N PHE A 112 -1.06 2.68 31.87
CA PHE A 112 -0.84 3.65 30.81
C PHE A 112 -1.70 3.43 29.56
N LEU A 113 -2.55 2.39 29.54
CA LEU A 113 -3.43 2.07 28.41
C LEU A 113 -4.89 2.50 28.64
N MET A 114 -5.17 3.20 29.75
CA MET A 114 -6.53 3.56 30.21
C MET A 114 -6.82 5.07 30.18
N GLU A 115 -6.18 5.84 29.28
CA GLU A 115 -6.58 7.22 28.95
C GLU A 115 -7.19 7.33 27.56
#